data_AF-A0A2G1ZT96-F1
#
_entry.id   AF-A0A2G1ZT96-F1
#
_cell.length_a   1.000
_cell.length_b   1.000
_cell.length_c   1.000
_cell.angle_alpha   90.00
_cell.angle_beta   90.00
_cell.angle_gamma   90.00
#
_symmetry.space_group_name_H-M   'P 1'
#
loop_
_entity.id
_entity.type
_entity.pdbx_description
1 polymer ?
#
loop_
_entity_poly.entity_id
_entity_poly.type
_entity_poly.pdbx_seq_one_letter_code
_entity_poly.pdbx_strand_id
1 'polypeptide(L)' 'MQKNILFVMYDQLRFDYLSCAGHPHLHTPNFDRVAAKGVRFTRAYVQSPVC' A
#
# COMPACT_ATOMS: atom_id res chain seq x y z
N MET A 1 -23.31 -15.68 2.10
CA MET A 1 -22.63 -14.80 3.09
C MET A 1 -22.02 -13.63 2.35
N GLN A 2 -22.39 -12.40 2.69
CA GLN A 2 -21.87 -11.18 2.05
C GLN A 2 -20.46 -10.87 2.56
N LYS A 3 -19.60 -10.34 1.70
CA LYS A 3 -18.23 -9.91 2.06
C LYS A 3 -18.25 -8.42 2.41
N ASN A 4 -17.49 -8.04 3.43
CA ASN A 4 -17.23 -6.65 3.76
C ASN A 4 -15.99 -6.16 2.98
N ILE A 5 -16.03 -4.92 2.51
CA ILE A 5 -14.93 -4.26 1.80
C ILE A 5 -14.45 -3.09 2.64
N LEU A 6 -13.16 -3.05 2.95
CA LEU A 6 -12.50 -1.92 3.59
C LEU A 6 -11.54 -1.29 2.58
N PHE A 7 -11.79 -0.03 2.22
CA PHE A 7 -10.91 0.76 1.37
C PHE A 7 -10.09 1.73 2.25
N VAL A 8 -8.76 1.58 2.23
CA VAL A 8 -7.83 2.41 2.99
C VAL A 8 -7.01 3.24 2.01
N MET A 9 -6.96 4.55 2.24
CA MET A 9 -6.18 5.51 1.46
C MET A 9 -5.36 6.38 2.41
N TYR A 10 -4.10 6.60 2.06
CA TYR A 10 -3.21 7.57 2.72
C TYR A 10 -3.12 8.82 1.86
N ASP A 11 -2.97 9.97 2.50
CA ASP A 11 -2.64 11.20 1.80
C ASP A 11 -1.12 11.30 1.59
N GLN A 12 -0.70 11.64 0.37
CA GLN A 12 0.69 11.88 -0.03
C GLN A 12 1.72 10.74 0.22
N LEU A 13 1.29 9.49 0.40
CA LEU A 13 2.22 8.36 0.58
C LEU A 13 3.03 8.10 -0.71
N ARG A 14 4.36 8.10 -0.60
CA ARG A 14 5.26 7.73 -1.70
C ARG A 14 5.24 6.23 -1.97
N PHE A 15 5.44 5.84 -3.23
CA PHE A 15 5.42 4.43 -3.65
C PHE A 15 6.52 3.56 -2.99
N ASP A 16 7.63 4.18 -2.58
CA ASP A 16 8.81 3.53 -2.01
C ASP A 16 8.88 3.60 -0.48
N TYR A 17 7.87 4.16 0.20
CA TYR A 17 7.87 4.42 1.66
C TYR A 17 7.17 3.32 2.49
N LEU A 18 7.24 2.08 2.03
CA LEU A 18 6.81 0.89 2.78
C LEU A 18 7.94 -0.15 2.75
N SER A 19 8.14 -0.91 3.83
CA SER A 19 9.13 -2.00 3.86
C SER A 19 8.87 -3.04 2.77
N CYS A 20 7.61 -3.42 2.54
CA CYS A 20 7.23 -4.31 1.44
C CYS A 20 7.45 -3.73 0.03
N ALA A 21 7.70 -2.42 -0.08
CA ALA A 21 8.11 -1.75 -1.32
C ALA A 21 9.63 -1.56 -1.44
N GLY A 22 10.41 -2.00 -0.45
CA GLY A 22 11.88 -1.99 -0.48
C GLY A 22 12.53 -0.82 0.27
N HIS A 23 11.79 -0.06 1.08
CA HIS A 23 12.40 1.02 1.87
C HIS A 23 13.50 0.48 2.80
N PRO A 24 14.73 1.04 2.81
CA PRO A 24 15.87 0.44 3.51
C PRO A 24 15.77 0.51 5.05
N HIS A 25 14.95 1.41 5.58
CA HIS A 25 14.92 1.72 7.02
C HIS A 25 13.53 1.73 7.67
N LEU A 26 12.45 1.71 6.88
CA LEU A 26 11.11 1.85 7.45
C LEU A 26 10.61 0.47 7.87
N HIS A 27 10.11 0.37 9.08
CA HIS A 27 9.49 -0.85 9.60
C HIS A 27 7.98 -0.68 9.59
N THR A 28 7.30 -1.28 8.60
CA THR A 28 5.84 -1.18 8.41
C THR A 28 5.13 -2.54 8.49
N PRO A 29 5.25 -3.27 9.62
CA PRO A 29 4.92 -4.70 9.71
C PRO A 29 3.45 -5.02 9.42
N ASN A 30 2.53 -4.09 9.71
CA ASN A 30 1.11 -4.27 9.43
C ASN A 30 0.81 -4.30 7.93
N PHE A 31 1.47 -3.43 7.14
CA PHE A 31 1.30 -3.42 5.68
C PHE A 31 2.12 -4.50 4.99
N ASP A 32 3.26 -4.89 5.57
CA ASP A 32 3.98 -6.08 5.14
C ASP A 32 3.11 -7.33 5.25
N ARG A 33 2.38 -7.49 6.37
CA ARG A 33 1.43 -8.59 6.56
C ARG A 33 0.29 -8.56 5.54
N VAL A 34 -0.21 -7.39 5.17
CA VAL A 34 -1.25 -7.26 4.13
C VAL A 34 -0.70 -7.64 2.77
N ALA A 35 0.48 -7.13 2.40
CA ALA A 35 1.14 -7.44 1.14
C ALA A 35 1.47 -8.94 1.01
N ALA A 36 1.93 -9.60 2.08
CA ALA A 36 2.25 -11.02 2.10
C ALA A 36 1.02 -11.95 2.00
N LYS A 37 -0.18 -11.46 2.36
CA LYS A 37 -1.43 -12.23 2.33
C LYS A 37 -2.32 -11.87 1.14
N GLY A 38 -1.86 -10.98 0.26
CA GLY A 38 -2.65 -10.43 -0.83
C GLY A 38 -1.81 -10.23 -2.08
N VAL A 39 -2.22 -9.25 -2.89
CA VAL A 39 -1.54 -8.88 -4.13
C VAL A 39 -1.02 -7.45 -4.01
N ARG A 40 0.28 -7.26 -4.27
CA ARG A 40 0.91 -5.94 -4.35
C ARG A 40 1.13 -5.55 -5.81
N PHE A 41 0.40 -4.54 -6.27
CA PHE A 41 0.59 -3.98 -7.60
C PHE A 41 1.87 -3.13 -7.62
N THR A 42 2.85 -3.52 -8.44
CA THR A 42 4.14 -2.81 -8.55
C THR A 42 4.12 -1.66 -9.57
N ARG A 43 3.02 -1.51 -10.31
CA ARG A 43 2.81 -0.50 -11.36
C ARG A 43 1.39 0.08 -11.27
N ALA A 44 1.09 0.73 -10.14
CA ALA A 44 -0.18 1.43 -9.92
C ALA A 44 0.02 2.96 -10.08
N TYR A 45 -0.91 3.62 -10.78
CA TYR A 45 -0.81 5.05 -11.11
C TYR A 45 -2.11 5.77 -10.77
N VAL A 46 -1.99 6.98 -10.23
CA VAL A 46 -3.10 7.94 -10.10
C VAL A 46 -3.26 8.73 -11.40
N GLN A 47 -4.47 9.22 -11.67
CA GLN A 47 -4.78 9.95 -12.90
C GLN A 47 -4.44 11.44 -12.78
N SER A 48 -4.34 11.97 -11.56
CA SER A 48 -3.98 13.35 -11.26
C SER A 48 -3.08 13.39 -10.01
N PRO A 49 -1.90 14.04 -10.04
CA PRO A 49 -0.96 14.07 -8.91
C PRO A 49 -1.27 15.22 -7.93
N VAL A 50 -2.55 15.45 -7.66
CA VAL A 50 -3.07 16.54 -6.82
C VAL A 50 -4.32 16.03 -6.08
N CYS A 51 -4.57 16.59 -4.89
CA CYS A 51 -5.72 16.29 -4.05
C CYS A 51 -7.04 16.78 -4.66
#